data_AF-A0A915AC48-F1
#
_entry.id   AF-A0A915AC48-F1
#
_cell.length_a   1.000
_cell.length_b   1.000
_cell.length_c   1.000
_cell.angle_alpha   90.00
_cell.angle_beta   90.00
_cell.angle_gamma   90.00
#
_symmetry.space_group_name_H-M   'P 1'
#
loop_
_entity.id
_entity.type
_entity.pdbx_description
1 polymer ?
#
loop_
_entity_poly.entity_id
_entity_poly.type
_entity_poly.pdbx_seq_one_letter_code
_entity_poly.pdbx_strand_id
1 'polypeptide(L)'
;MRRQQRMVSSEHSLHFSAVFTQLPLPPKKFYLSEEEVTEIIEEPGNSEAILKRHIQLFNIHVEELNEDGTIRYCEACMCIRPDRAHHCSECNTCVLRRDHHCAVMNSCIHQDNTKAYLLHLFYGSLYTSLAFISDFKFTYFDIPEDRGHFWFAGSFAYFTCMQLSTWLWIIYVCLIPRNLMLRDKWNRSCPYGNLGWRGNLRRIFGSNPFLWLIPTRGIYEYKED
;
A
#
# COMPACT_ATOMS: atom_id res chain seq x y z
N MET A 1 23.08 9.59 3.15
CA MET A 1 22.72 10.62 2.13
C MET A 1 21.21 10.81 2.12
N ARG A 2 20.71 11.95 2.60
CA ARG A 2 19.29 12.30 2.63
C ARG A 2 18.83 12.70 1.23
N ARG A 3 17.95 11.93 0.58
CA ARG A 3 17.27 12.40 -0.63
C ARG A 3 16.21 13.44 -0.24
N GLN A 4 16.49 14.69 -0.61
CA GLN A 4 15.59 15.83 -0.49
C GLN A 4 14.23 15.51 -1.12
N GLN A 5 13.17 15.67 -0.33
CA GLN A 5 11.79 15.71 -0.81
C GLN A 5 11.62 16.98 -1.67
N ARG A 6 11.46 16.81 -2.99
CA ARG A 6 10.98 17.89 -3.86
C ARG A 6 9.49 18.09 -3.58
N MET A 7 9.12 19.24 -3.01
CA MET A 7 7.78 19.78 -3.12
C MET A 7 7.53 20.11 -4.60
N VAL A 8 6.54 19.47 -5.21
CA VAL A 8 6.03 19.83 -6.54
C VAL A 8 4.55 20.12 -6.43
N SER A 9 4.19 21.28 -6.98
CA SER A 9 2.86 21.88 -7.02
C SER A 9 1.82 21.04 -7.78
N SER A 10 0.57 21.30 -7.44
CA SER A 10 -0.68 20.65 -7.85
C SER A 10 -0.92 20.58 -9.36
N GLU A 11 -0.90 19.37 -9.93
CA GLU A 11 -1.76 18.98 -11.07
C GLU A 11 -2.27 17.54 -10.84
N HIS A 12 -3.60 17.41 -10.75
CA HIS A 12 -4.27 16.26 -10.15
C HIS A 12 -4.65 15.21 -11.21
N SER A 13 -3.77 14.22 -11.42
CA SER A 13 -4.15 12.92 -11.99
C SER A 13 -4.16 11.85 -10.89
N LEU A 14 -5.00 10.83 -11.07
CA LEU A 14 -5.16 9.70 -10.15
C LEU A 14 -3.84 8.96 -9.89
N HIS A 15 -3.03 8.80 -10.94
CA HIS A 15 -1.68 8.25 -10.82
C HIS A 15 -0.80 9.11 -9.91
N PHE A 16 -0.84 10.43 -10.09
CA PHE A 16 0.03 11.35 -9.35
C PHE A 16 -0.24 11.32 -7.85
N SER A 17 -1.49 11.19 -7.40
CA SER A 17 -1.79 11.20 -5.96
C SER A 17 -1.14 10.03 -5.21
N ALA A 18 -1.14 8.82 -5.76
CA ALA A 18 -0.53 7.66 -5.10
C ALA A 18 1.00 7.62 -5.24
N VAL A 19 1.54 8.09 -6.38
CA VAL A 19 2.99 8.22 -6.63
C VAL A 19 3.64 9.22 -5.68
N PHE A 20 3.01 10.38 -5.46
CA PHE A 20 3.58 11.47 -4.67
C PHE A 20 3.19 11.44 -3.18
N THR A 21 2.35 10.49 -2.76
CA THR A 21 2.11 10.32 -1.33
C THR A 21 3.42 9.85 -0.68
N GLN A 22 3.90 10.62 0.29
CA GLN A 22 5.09 10.26 1.05
C GLN A 22 4.88 8.95 1.78
N LEU A 23 5.90 8.07 1.74
CA LEU A 23 5.84 6.80 2.43
C LEU A 23 5.79 7.01 3.96
N PRO A 24 4.83 6.39 4.66
CA PRO A 24 4.78 6.45 6.11
C PRO A 24 5.88 5.56 6.67
N LEU A 25 6.87 6.19 7.28
CA LEU A 25 8.01 5.53 7.90
C LEU A 25 7.68 5.17 9.36
N PRO A 26 8.36 4.15 9.94
CA PRO A 26 8.31 3.93 11.38
C PRO A 26 8.63 5.22 12.15
N PRO A 27 7.94 5.49 13.28
CA PRO A 27 8.32 6.58 14.18
C PRO A 27 9.76 6.41 14.67
N LYS A 28 10.42 7.52 15.01
CA LYS A 28 11.84 7.51 15.43
C LYS A 28 12.13 6.56 16.59
N LYS A 29 11.18 6.41 17.53
CA LYS A 29 11.30 5.51 18.69
C LYS A 29 11.47 4.03 18.34
N PHE A 30 11.19 3.61 17.10
CA PHE A 30 11.38 2.22 16.66
C PHE A 30 12.79 1.96 16.11
N TYR A 31 13.60 3.00 15.89
CA TYR A 31 14.96 2.86 15.39
C TYR A 31 15.93 2.66 16.55
N LEU A 32 16.81 1.68 16.40
CA LEU A 32 17.86 1.41 17.38
C LEU A 32 18.95 2.46 17.28
N SER A 33 19.62 2.71 18.41
CA SER A 33 20.85 3.50 18.46
C SER A 33 22.00 2.75 17.77
N GLU A 34 23.04 3.49 17.35
CA GLU A 34 24.23 2.89 16.72
C GLU A 34 24.95 1.89 17.65
N GLU A 35 24.90 2.14 18.95
CA GLU A 35 25.44 1.25 19.99
C GLU A 35 24.68 -0.08 20.03
N GLU A 36 23.34 -0.04 20.10
CA GLU A 36 22.50 -1.24 20.10
C GLU A 36 22.65 -2.06 18.81
N VAL A 37 22.80 -1.39 17.66
CA VAL A 37 23.03 -2.06 16.38
C VAL A 37 24.38 -2.78 16.38
N THR A 38 25.43 -2.13 16.89
CA THR A 38 26.76 -2.74 17.02
C THR A 38 26.71 -3.98 17.92
N GLU A 39 26.05 -3.88 19.09
CA GLU A 39 25.86 -5.01 20.00
C GLU A 39 25.17 -6.20 19.31
N ILE A 40 24.13 -5.94 18.50
CA ILE A 40 23.43 -7.00 17.73
C ILE A 40 24.34 -7.66 16.70
N ILE A 41 25.21 -6.89 16.04
CA ILE A 41 26.13 -7.41 15.01
C ILE A 41 27.24 -8.25 15.64
N GLU A 42 27.79 -7.81 16.77
CA GLU A 42 28.87 -8.51 17.48
C GLU A 42 28.37 -9.77 18.19
N GLU A 43 27.18 -9.70 18.80
CA GLU A 43 26.60 -10.79 19.59
C GLU A 43 25.14 -11.10 19.16
N PRO A 44 24.94 -11.75 18.00
CA PRO A 44 23.60 -11.99 17.46
C PRO A 44 22.70 -12.84 18.38
N GLY A 45 23.29 -13.69 19.23
CA GLY A 45 22.57 -14.48 20.23
C GLY A 45 21.86 -13.64 21.31
N ASN A 46 22.28 -12.38 21.51
CA ASN A 46 21.71 -11.46 22.50
C ASN A 46 20.69 -10.47 21.89
N SER A 47 20.46 -10.53 20.58
CA SER A 47 19.61 -9.59 19.84
C SER A 47 18.21 -9.43 20.44
N GLU A 48 17.54 -10.53 20.77
CA GLU A 48 16.20 -10.50 21.35
C GLU A 48 16.14 -9.74 22.70
N ALA A 49 17.18 -9.85 23.53
CA ALA A 49 17.22 -9.13 24.81
C ALA A 49 17.44 -7.62 24.60
N ILE A 50 18.29 -7.24 23.64
CA ILE A 50 18.52 -5.85 23.25
C ILE A 50 17.22 -5.23 22.72
N LEU A 51 16.51 -5.94 21.83
CA LEU A 51 15.23 -5.49 21.28
C LEU A 51 14.17 -5.33 22.39
N LYS A 52 14.09 -6.26 23.35
CA LYS A 52 13.18 -6.17 24.51
C LYS A 52 13.51 -4.97 25.39
N ARG A 53 14.79 -4.74 25.69
CA ARG A 53 15.26 -3.58 26.44
C ARG A 53 14.83 -2.28 25.75
N HIS A 54 15.07 -2.17 24.45
CA HIS A 54 14.68 -1.00 23.66
C HIS A 54 13.17 -0.74 23.70
N ILE A 55 12.35 -1.79 23.50
CA ILE A 55 10.88 -1.71 23.59
C ILE A 55 10.43 -1.16 24.95
N GLN A 56 11.01 -1.65 26.05
CA GLN A 56 10.69 -1.22 27.40
C GLN A 56 11.11 0.24 27.65
N LEU A 57 12.32 0.62 27.24
CA LEU A 57 12.86 1.98 27.43
C LEU A 57 12.01 3.04 26.72
N PHE A 58 11.56 2.76 25.50
CA PHE A 58 10.77 3.70 24.69
C PHE A 58 9.25 3.49 24.80
N ASN A 59 8.81 2.59 25.70
CA ASN A 59 7.40 2.23 25.91
C ASN A 59 6.69 1.94 24.57
N ILE A 60 7.29 1.07 23.76
CA ILE A 60 6.78 0.72 22.43
C ILE A 60 5.77 -0.42 22.56
N HIS A 61 4.60 -0.27 21.92
CA HIS A 61 3.65 -1.37 21.79
C HIS A 61 3.90 -2.16 20.51
N VAL A 62 4.12 -3.47 20.63
CA VAL A 62 4.30 -4.41 19.51
C VAL A 62 3.57 -5.70 19.84
N GLU A 63 2.51 -6.00 19.11
CA GLU A 63 1.75 -7.25 19.26
C GLU A 63 2.18 -8.31 18.24
N GLU A 64 2.66 -7.90 17.07
CA GLU A 64 3.03 -8.82 16.01
C GLU A 64 4.48 -9.30 16.16
N LEU A 65 4.62 -10.60 16.40
CA LEU A 65 5.89 -11.32 16.46
C LEU A 65 6.08 -12.19 15.19
N ASN A 66 7.31 -12.65 14.99
CA ASN A 66 7.65 -13.69 14.02
C ASN A 66 6.95 -15.02 14.38
N GLU A 67 7.02 -16.01 13.48
CA GLU A 67 6.36 -17.32 13.69
C GLU A 67 6.99 -18.13 14.83
N ASP A 68 8.27 -17.90 15.11
CA ASP A 68 9.02 -18.43 16.25
C ASP A 68 8.80 -17.63 17.56
N GLY A 69 7.98 -16.57 17.52
CA GLY A 69 7.70 -15.71 18.66
C GLY A 69 8.75 -14.63 18.94
N THR A 70 9.74 -14.44 18.07
CA THR A 70 10.76 -13.39 18.22
C THR A 70 10.25 -12.01 17.75
N ILE A 71 10.90 -10.95 18.23
CA ILE A 71 10.57 -9.58 17.82
C ILE A 71 10.93 -9.38 16.34
N ARG A 72 10.01 -8.79 15.58
CA ARG A 72 10.23 -8.50 14.16
C ARG A 72 11.22 -7.36 13.98
N TYR A 73 12.50 -7.67 13.79
CA TYR A 73 13.54 -6.69 13.49
C TYR A 73 13.77 -6.53 11.97
N CYS A 74 14.20 -5.35 11.55
CA CYS A 74 14.60 -5.08 10.17
C CYS A 74 16.07 -4.65 10.11
N GLU A 75 16.96 -5.57 9.73
CA GLU A 75 18.40 -5.29 9.58
C GLU A 75 18.66 -4.13 8.60
N ALA A 76 18.04 -4.13 7.42
CA ALA A 76 18.26 -3.09 6.41
C ALA A 76 17.84 -1.67 6.86
N CYS A 77 16.93 -1.56 7.84
CA CYS A 77 16.48 -0.27 8.35
C CYS A 77 16.94 0.01 9.78
N MET A 78 17.57 -0.97 10.44
CA MET A 78 17.99 -0.93 11.85
C MET A 78 16.85 -0.50 12.79
N CYS A 79 15.66 -1.06 12.57
CA CYS A 79 14.48 -0.71 13.35
C CYS A 79 13.66 -1.96 13.74
N ILE A 80 13.03 -1.89 14.90
CA ILE A 80 11.94 -2.79 15.28
C ILE A 80 10.77 -2.50 14.34
N ARG A 81 10.22 -3.50 13.66
CA ARG A 81 9.11 -3.32 12.72
C ARG A 81 7.83 -3.09 13.53
N PRO A 82 7.17 -1.92 13.38
CA PRO A 82 5.85 -1.72 13.96
C PRO A 82 4.84 -2.74 13.43
N ASP A 83 3.74 -2.94 14.15
CA ASP A 83 2.65 -3.81 13.71
C ASP A 83 2.16 -3.45 12.31
N ARG A 84 1.99 -4.46 11.45
CA ARG A 84 1.64 -4.34 10.03
C ARG A 84 2.60 -3.54 9.15
N ALA A 85 3.76 -3.12 9.69
CA ALA A 85 4.81 -2.51 8.90
C ALA A 85 5.72 -3.58 8.29
N HIS A 86 6.21 -3.30 7.08
CA HIS A 86 7.07 -4.24 6.38
C HIS A 86 8.10 -3.53 5.50
N HIS A 87 9.30 -4.13 5.40
CA HIS A 87 10.38 -3.62 4.56
C HIS A 87 10.13 -3.89 3.07
N CYS A 88 10.12 -2.83 2.25
CA CYS A 88 10.11 -2.91 0.80
C CYS A 88 11.52 -2.71 0.26
N SER A 89 12.03 -3.71 -0.46
CA SER A 89 13.33 -3.66 -1.13
C SER A 89 13.37 -2.58 -2.21
N GLU A 90 12.30 -2.46 -3.01
CA GLU A 90 12.21 -1.45 -4.09
C GLU A 90 12.24 -0.02 -3.54
N CYS A 91 11.53 0.24 -2.43
CA CYS A 91 11.55 1.53 -1.76
C CYS A 91 12.73 1.68 -0.78
N ASN A 92 13.49 0.61 -0.55
CA ASN A 92 14.56 0.47 0.44
C ASN A 92 14.21 1.02 1.83
N THR A 93 12.99 0.73 2.31
CA THR A 93 12.53 1.22 3.61
C THR A 93 11.38 0.40 4.19
N CYS A 94 11.23 0.44 5.51
CA CYS A 94 10.03 -0.03 6.18
C CYS A 94 8.88 0.94 5.93
N VAL A 95 7.75 0.40 5.46
CA VAL A 95 6.53 1.17 5.21
C VAL A 95 5.47 0.73 6.22
N LEU A 96 4.89 1.68 6.95
CA LEU A 96 3.80 1.43 7.89
C LEU A 96 2.54 0.95 7.14
N ARG A 97 1.87 -0.07 7.70
CA ARG A 97 0.67 -0.69 7.10
C ARG A 97 0.83 -0.92 5.60
N ARG A 98 1.97 -1.50 5.23
CA ARG A 98 2.31 -1.76 3.83
C ARG A 98 1.47 -2.91 3.32
N ASP A 99 0.82 -2.67 2.19
CA ASP A 99 0.17 -3.71 1.44
C ASP A 99 1.17 -4.35 0.46
N HIS A 100 1.47 -3.69 -0.66
CA HIS A 100 2.38 -4.19 -1.68
C HIS A 100 3.19 -3.07 -2.34
N HIS A 101 4.23 -3.41 -3.11
CA HIS A 101 4.86 -2.47 -4.04
C HIS A 101 4.19 -2.66 -5.40
N CYS A 102 3.57 -1.61 -5.92
CA CYS A 102 2.88 -1.67 -7.20
C CYS A 102 3.80 -1.15 -8.29
N ALA A 103 4.23 -2.01 -9.21
CA ALA A 103 5.10 -1.64 -10.32
C ALA A 103 4.42 -0.61 -11.26
N VAL A 104 3.10 -0.73 -11.46
CA VAL A 104 2.31 0.20 -12.31
C VAL A 104 2.31 1.61 -11.73
N MET A 105 2.23 1.72 -10.41
CA MET A 105 2.25 3.01 -9.70
C MET A 105 3.67 3.43 -9.33
N ASN A 106 4.67 2.59 -9.59
CA ASN A 106 6.06 2.78 -9.15
C ASN A 106 6.18 3.29 -7.71
N SER A 107 5.35 2.74 -6.82
CA SER A 107 5.20 3.21 -5.44
C SER A 107 4.64 2.10 -4.56
N CYS A 108 4.95 2.17 -3.27
CA CYS A 108 4.33 1.29 -2.29
C CYS A 108 2.88 1.71 -2.03
N ILE A 109 1.98 0.74 -2.03
CA ILE A 109 0.60 0.89 -1.56
C ILE A 109 0.56 0.61 -0.06
N HIS A 110 0.01 1.55 0.68
CA HIS A 110 -0.15 1.54 2.12
C HIS A 110 -1.46 2.25 2.49
N GLN A 111 -1.79 2.32 3.78
CA GLN A 111 -3.09 2.83 4.22
C GLN A 111 -3.44 4.21 3.64
N ASP A 112 -2.48 5.14 3.61
CA ASP A 112 -2.74 6.55 3.29
C ASP A 112 -2.98 6.80 1.80
N ASN A 113 -2.42 5.97 0.92
CA ASN A 113 -2.63 6.04 -0.52
C ASN A 113 -3.54 4.92 -1.06
N THR A 114 -4.10 4.07 -0.18
CA THR A 114 -5.06 3.03 -0.56
C THR A 114 -6.26 3.63 -1.30
N LYS A 115 -6.79 4.78 -0.86
CA LYS A 115 -7.88 5.48 -1.56
C LYS A 115 -7.50 5.79 -3.01
N ALA A 116 -6.33 6.41 -3.23
CA ALA A 116 -5.86 6.76 -4.56
C ALA A 116 -5.66 5.52 -5.44
N TYR A 117 -5.14 4.42 -4.87
CA TYR A 117 -5.01 3.15 -5.56
C TYR A 117 -6.36 2.54 -5.98
N LEU A 118 -7.37 2.56 -5.10
CA LEU A 118 -8.72 2.08 -5.44
C LEU A 118 -9.37 2.89 -6.54
N LEU A 119 -9.21 4.21 -6.50
CA LEU A 119 -9.71 5.08 -7.55
C LEU A 119 -8.96 4.82 -8.86
N HIS A 120 -7.65 4.59 -8.82
CA HIS A 120 -6.89 4.17 -10.00
C HIS A 120 -7.45 2.86 -10.60
N LEU A 121 -7.73 1.84 -9.78
CA LEU A 121 -8.35 0.59 -10.27
C LEU A 121 -9.74 0.83 -10.86
N PHE A 122 -10.57 1.63 -10.19
CA PHE A 122 -11.93 1.94 -10.63
C PHE A 122 -11.97 2.70 -11.95
N TYR A 123 -11.24 3.82 -12.03
CA TYR A 123 -11.18 4.63 -13.24
C TYR A 123 -10.40 3.95 -14.36
N GLY A 124 -9.40 3.13 -14.03
CA GLY A 124 -8.69 2.28 -14.99
C GLY A 124 -9.61 1.22 -15.61
N SER A 125 -10.45 0.58 -14.80
CA SER A 125 -11.49 -0.33 -15.29
C SER A 125 -12.46 0.41 -16.22
N LEU A 126 -12.99 1.57 -15.80
CA LEU A 126 -13.89 2.37 -16.66
C LEU A 126 -13.24 2.77 -17.99
N TYR A 127 -11.99 3.26 -17.94
CA TYR A 127 -11.24 3.65 -19.14
C TYR A 127 -11.03 2.47 -20.09
N THR A 128 -10.59 1.32 -19.57
CA THR A 128 -10.36 0.12 -20.38
C THR A 128 -11.65 -0.49 -20.92
N SER A 129 -12.77 -0.38 -20.20
CA SER A 129 -14.10 -0.73 -20.73
C SER A 129 -14.49 0.15 -21.91
N LEU A 130 -14.33 1.48 -21.80
CA LEU A 130 -14.67 2.40 -22.89
C LEU A 130 -13.77 2.19 -24.12
N ALA A 131 -12.46 1.99 -23.89
CA ALA A 131 -11.51 1.66 -24.93
C ALA A 131 -11.87 0.35 -25.63
N PHE A 132 -12.18 -0.70 -24.85
CA PHE A 132 -12.64 -1.99 -25.39
C PHE A 132 -13.89 -1.85 -26.26
N ILE A 133 -14.92 -1.12 -25.80
CA ILE A 133 -16.16 -0.94 -26.56
C ILE A 133 -15.89 -0.23 -27.90
N SER A 134 -15.09 0.84 -27.87
CA SER A 134 -14.73 1.59 -29.07
C SER A 134 -13.92 0.74 -30.05
N ASP A 135 -12.93 0.03 -29.54
CA ASP A 135 -12.01 -0.81 -30.32
C ASP A 135 -12.70 -2.04 -30.90
N PHE A 136 -13.54 -2.71 -30.10
CA PHE A 136 -14.29 -3.89 -30.51
C PHE A 136 -15.26 -3.56 -31.65
N LYS A 137 -15.93 -2.41 -31.57
CA LYS A 137 -16.82 -1.94 -32.65
C LYS A 137 -16.04 -1.79 -33.96
N PHE A 138 -14.90 -1.10 -33.93
CA PHE A 138 -14.06 -0.92 -35.11
C PHE A 138 -13.53 -2.27 -35.63
N THR A 139 -13.06 -3.12 -34.73
CA THR A 139 -12.47 -4.42 -35.06
C THR A 139 -13.45 -5.38 -35.72
N TYR A 140 -14.71 -5.37 -35.27
CA TYR A 140 -15.72 -6.32 -35.73
C TYR A 140 -16.49 -5.84 -36.96
N PHE A 141 -16.71 -4.53 -37.11
CA PHE A 141 -17.58 -3.99 -38.17
C PHE A 141 -16.83 -3.30 -39.32
N ASP A 142 -15.65 -2.72 -39.07
CA ASP A 142 -15.05 -1.76 -40.01
C ASP A 142 -13.66 -2.19 -40.54
N ILE A 143 -13.14 -3.35 -40.12
CA ILE A 143 -11.74 -3.71 -40.34
C ILE A 143 -11.43 -4.35 -41.70
N PRO A 144 -10.35 -3.94 -42.39
CA PRO A 144 -9.78 -4.66 -43.53
C PRO A 144 -9.14 -6.00 -43.12
N GLU A 145 -9.32 -7.05 -43.93
CA GLU A 145 -8.85 -8.43 -43.63
C GLU A 145 -7.34 -8.53 -43.29
N ASP A 146 -6.50 -7.66 -43.84
CA ASP A 146 -5.04 -7.69 -43.65
C ASP A 146 -4.58 -7.22 -42.27
N ARG A 147 -5.45 -6.57 -41.48
CA ARG A 147 -5.09 -5.97 -40.17
C ARG A 147 -5.86 -6.52 -38.97
N GLY A 148 -6.76 -7.47 -39.18
CA GLY A 148 -7.63 -7.99 -38.12
C GLY A 148 -6.89 -8.49 -36.86
N HIS A 149 -5.74 -9.16 -37.04
CA HIS A 149 -4.95 -9.70 -35.92
C HIS A 149 -4.41 -8.63 -34.97
N PHE A 150 -3.96 -7.48 -35.48
CA PHE A 150 -3.40 -6.40 -34.66
C PHE A 150 -4.47 -5.81 -33.73
N TRP A 151 -5.63 -5.51 -34.28
CA TRP A 151 -6.73 -4.91 -33.53
C TRP A 151 -7.41 -5.89 -32.58
N PHE A 152 -7.54 -7.16 -32.99
CA PHE A 152 -7.99 -8.21 -32.07
C PHE A 152 -7.08 -8.34 -30.84
N ALA A 153 -5.75 -8.25 -31.02
CA ALA A 153 -4.81 -8.26 -29.91
C ALA A 153 -5.00 -7.03 -28.99
N GLY A 154 -5.28 -5.85 -29.56
CA GLY A 154 -5.65 -4.64 -28.81
C GLY A 154 -6.91 -4.83 -27.97
N SER A 155 -8.00 -5.29 -28.58
CA SER A 155 -9.26 -5.62 -27.90
C SER A 155 -9.04 -6.62 -26.74
N PHE A 156 -8.26 -7.68 -26.98
CA PHE A 156 -7.94 -8.66 -25.96
C PHE A 156 -7.13 -8.08 -24.78
N ALA A 157 -6.18 -7.19 -25.08
CA ALA A 157 -5.41 -6.49 -24.06
C ALA A 157 -6.29 -5.58 -23.21
N TYR A 158 -7.16 -4.76 -23.82
CA TYR A 158 -8.11 -3.92 -23.08
C TYR A 158 -9.03 -4.73 -22.18
N PHE A 159 -9.58 -5.83 -22.70
CA PHE A 159 -10.44 -6.72 -21.92
C PHE A 159 -9.68 -7.32 -20.73
N THR A 160 -8.44 -7.76 -20.91
CA THR A 160 -7.63 -8.33 -19.84
C THR A 160 -7.31 -7.30 -18.76
N CYS A 161 -6.92 -6.08 -19.14
CA CYS A 161 -6.68 -4.98 -18.20
C CYS A 161 -7.96 -4.59 -17.43
N MET A 162 -9.10 -4.59 -18.10
CA MET A 162 -10.41 -4.35 -17.49
C MET A 162 -10.74 -5.42 -16.44
N GLN A 163 -10.55 -6.70 -16.76
CA GLN A 163 -10.80 -7.80 -15.83
C GLN A 163 -9.88 -7.71 -14.61
N LEU A 164 -8.56 -7.55 -14.82
CA LEU A 164 -7.58 -7.48 -13.72
C LEU A 164 -7.88 -6.32 -12.76
N SER A 165 -8.14 -5.13 -13.30
CA SER A 165 -8.46 -3.95 -12.48
C SER A 165 -9.78 -4.11 -11.71
N THR A 166 -10.81 -4.68 -12.35
CA THR A 166 -12.13 -4.90 -11.72
C THR A 166 -12.06 -5.93 -10.60
N TRP A 167 -11.39 -7.07 -10.83
CA TRP A 167 -11.26 -8.12 -9.81
C TRP A 167 -10.46 -7.65 -8.61
N LEU A 168 -9.35 -6.94 -8.83
CA LEU A 168 -8.60 -6.33 -7.73
C LEU A 168 -9.47 -5.34 -6.97
N TRP A 169 -10.20 -4.47 -7.65
CA TRP A 169 -11.10 -3.51 -7.00
C TRP A 169 -12.16 -4.20 -6.13
N ILE A 170 -12.81 -5.26 -6.64
CA ILE A 170 -13.80 -6.05 -5.91
C ILE A 170 -13.18 -6.64 -4.63
N ILE A 171 -11.98 -7.21 -4.73
CA ILE A 171 -11.27 -7.78 -3.57
C ILE A 171 -11.10 -6.71 -2.48
N TYR A 172 -10.61 -5.52 -2.82
CA TYR A 172 -10.46 -4.46 -1.82
C TYR A 172 -11.78 -3.98 -1.23
N VAL A 173 -12.85 -3.88 -2.04
CA VAL A 173 -14.18 -3.49 -1.54
C VAL A 173 -14.72 -4.52 -0.54
N CYS A 174 -14.33 -5.79 -0.65
CA CYS A 174 -14.63 -6.81 0.37
C CYS A 174 -13.72 -6.73 1.60
N LEU A 175 -12.45 -6.36 1.44
CA LEU A 175 -11.44 -6.31 2.50
C LEU A 175 -11.55 -5.07 3.40
N ILE A 176 -11.75 -3.89 2.82
CA ILE A 176 -11.74 -2.61 3.53
C ILE A 176 -12.81 -2.53 4.63
N PRO A 177 -14.06 -2.99 4.43
CA PRO A 177 -15.06 -3.06 5.49
C PRO A 177 -14.61 -3.86 6.72
N ARG A 178 -13.63 -4.77 6.57
CA ARG A 178 -13.06 -5.60 7.63
C ARG A 178 -11.76 -5.03 8.22
N ASN A 179 -11.33 -3.85 7.79
CA ASN A 179 -10.03 -3.25 8.10
C ASN A 179 -8.84 -4.13 7.67
N LEU A 180 -9.04 -4.91 6.60
CA LEU A 180 -8.04 -5.78 6.01
C LEU A 180 -7.50 -5.16 4.70
N MET A 181 -6.28 -5.54 4.39
CA MET A 181 -5.55 -5.28 3.15
C MET A 181 -5.14 -6.61 2.53
N LEU A 182 -4.71 -6.61 1.26
CA LEU A 182 -4.42 -7.83 0.52
C LEU A 182 -3.36 -8.69 1.21
N ARG A 183 -2.39 -8.04 1.87
CA ARG A 183 -1.30 -8.72 2.58
C ARG A 183 -1.66 -9.27 3.97
N ASP A 184 -2.73 -8.80 4.59
CA ASP A 184 -2.99 -9.16 5.98
C ASP A 184 -3.30 -10.65 6.15
N LYS A 185 -2.90 -11.20 7.30
CA LYS A 185 -3.30 -12.55 7.70
C LYS A 185 -4.79 -12.54 8.07
N TRP A 186 -5.61 -13.24 7.28
CA TRP A 186 -7.08 -13.24 7.40
C TRP A 186 -7.60 -13.85 8.71
N ASN A 187 -6.76 -14.64 9.39
CA ASN A 187 -7.08 -15.30 10.66
C ASN A 187 -6.62 -14.52 11.90
N ARG A 188 -6.02 -13.34 11.74
CA ARG A 188 -5.60 -12.49 12.86
C ARG A 188 -6.49 -11.26 12.96
N SER A 189 -6.85 -10.91 14.19
CA SER A 189 -7.57 -9.66 14.50
C SER A 189 -6.68 -8.46 14.16
N CYS A 190 -7.27 -7.38 13.64
CA CYS A 190 -6.51 -6.16 13.35
C CYS A 190 -6.04 -5.48 14.65
N PRO A 191 -4.73 -5.22 14.84
CA PRO A 191 -4.20 -4.55 16.04
C PRO A 191 -4.77 -3.14 16.26
N TYR A 192 -5.14 -2.46 15.17
CA TYR A 192 -5.77 -1.13 15.23
C TYR A 192 -7.29 -1.16 15.48
N GLY A 193 -7.83 -2.33 15.82
CA GLY A 193 -9.26 -2.56 16.03
C GLY A 193 -10.09 -2.55 14.74
N ASN A 194 -11.29 -3.14 14.80
CA ASN A 194 -12.31 -3.00 13.75
C ASN A 194 -13.29 -1.91 14.19
N LEU A 195 -13.33 -0.77 13.47
CA LEU A 195 -14.21 0.37 13.79
C LEU A 195 -15.65 0.19 13.26
N GLY A 196 -16.01 -1.04 12.89
CA GLY A 196 -17.19 -1.36 12.10
C GLY A 196 -17.01 -0.97 10.62
N TRP A 197 -17.82 -1.55 9.74
CA TRP A 197 -17.68 -1.37 8.29
C TRP A 197 -17.70 0.11 7.85
N ARG A 198 -18.55 0.95 8.46
CA ARG A 198 -18.61 2.41 8.20
C ARG A 198 -17.38 3.15 8.73
N GLY A 199 -16.85 2.75 9.89
CA GLY A 199 -15.65 3.35 10.46
C GLY A 199 -14.43 3.05 9.60
N ASN A 200 -14.32 1.81 9.13
CA ASN A 200 -13.22 1.38 8.27
C ASN A 200 -13.26 2.06 6.89
N LEU A 201 -14.45 2.22 6.29
CA LEU A 201 -14.59 2.99 5.06
C LEU A 201 -14.18 4.46 5.25
N ARG A 202 -14.65 5.11 6.33
CA ARG A 202 -14.26 6.49 6.65
C ARG A 202 -12.76 6.64 6.89
N ARG A 203 -12.11 5.61 7.44
CA ARG A 203 -10.64 5.59 7.64
C ARG A 203 -9.85 5.65 6.33
N ILE A 204 -10.39 5.11 5.24
CA ILE A 204 -9.74 5.14 3.92
C ILE A 204 -10.20 6.34 3.09
N PHE A 205 -11.52 6.54 2.99
CA PHE A 205 -12.10 7.51 2.06
C PHE A 205 -12.30 8.92 2.65
N GLY A 206 -12.22 9.04 3.98
CA GLY A 206 -12.48 10.27 4.73
C GLY A 206 -13.93 10.41 5.17
N SER A 207 -14.18 11.43 6.00
CA SER A 207 -15.50 11.67 6.60
C SER A 207 -16.54 12.22 5.63
N ASN A 208 -16.14 12.86 4.53
CA ASN A 208 -17.02 13.48 3.55
C ASN A 208 -17.26 12.54 2.34
N PRO A 209 -18.46 11.94 2.18
CA PRO A 209 -18.78 11.03 1.07
C PRO A 209 -18.66 11.66 -0.32
N PHE A 210 -18.90 12.97 -0.44
CA PHE A 210 -18.82 13.67 -1.73
C PHE A 210 -17.39 13.71 -2.29
N LEU A 211 -16.38 13.55 -1.43
CA LEU A 211 -14.98 13.49 -1.83
C LEU A 211 -14.47 12.06 -2.04
N TRP A 212 -15.31 11.03 -1.88
CA TRP A 212 -14.84 9.64 -1.92
C TRP A 212 -14.34 9.24 -3.31
N LEU A 213 -14.97 9.74 -4.37
CA LEU A 213 -14.56 9.50 -5.75
C LEU A 213 -13.45 10.45 -6.22
N ILE A 214 -13.12 11.47 -5.43
CA ILE A 214 -12.08 12.45 -5.78
C ILE A 214 -10.76 11.99 -5.16
N PRO A 215 -9.64 11.99 -5.92
CA PRO A 215 -8.31 11.65 -5.42
C PRO A 215 -7.73 12.77 -4.56
N THR A 216 -8.36 13.00 -3.41
CA THR A 216 -7.80 13.77 -2.33
C THR A 216 -6.93 12.86 -1.45
N ARG A 217 -5.90 13.44 -0.83
CA ARG A 217 -5.08 12.72 0.15
C ARG A 217 -5.99 12.22 1.29
N GLY A 218 -5.89 10.93 1.61
CA GLY A 218 -6.57 10.39 2.79
C GLY A 218 -6.06 11.09 4.04
N ILE A 219 -6.96 11.52 4.93
CA ILE A 219 -6.60 12.10 6.23
C ILE A 219 -6.27 10.92 7.14
N TYR A 220 -5.07 10.35 7.00
CA TYR A 220 -4.52 9.48 8.01
C TYR A 220 -3.56 10.28 8.88
N GLU A 221 -4.03 10.64 10.07
CA GLU A 221 -3.14 10.99 11.17
C GLU A 221 -2.79 9.68 11.86
N TYR A 222 -1.52 9.27 11.80
CA TYR A 222 -1.00 8.31 12.75
C TYR A 222 -1.12 8.97 14.12
N LYS A 223 -2.14 8.61 14.89
CA LYS A 223 -2.21 8.99 16.30
C LYS A 223 -1.11 8.22 17.01
N GLU A 224 -0.03 8.93 17.32
CA GLU A 224 0.83 8.57 18.44
C GLU A 224 -0.05 8.76 19.69
N ASP A 225 -0.74 7.69 20.09
CA ASP A 225 -1.27 7.59 21.46
C ASP A 225 -0.09 7.43 22.44
#